data_AF-A0A2I2G6Z0-F1
#
_entry.id   AF-A0A2I2G6Z0-F1
#
_cell.length_a   1.000
_cell.length_b   1.000
_cell.length_c   1.000
_cell.angle_alpha   90.00
_cell.angle_beta   90.00
_cell.angle_gamma   90.00
#
_symmetry.space_group_name_H-M   'P 1'
#
loop_
_entity.id
_entity.type
_entity.pdbx_description
1 polymer ?
#
loop_
_entity_poly.entity_id
_entity_poly.type
_entity_poly.pdbx_seq_one_letter_code
_entity_poly.pdbx_strand_id
1 'polypeptide(L)'
;MISQRIYTNDSDTIILSLYIIFFLYHVQNKGTSYRSYHPALPWHTAAGATEVVLYYLGFRCSLMAVAACLIHSWTALMLVKNLRNGYPPLTRPIYQAGSVMRPIQILHAYYTQTPTAYHDAVMPIHAFIYTRVMFFLMGTMGPTLSFQKNVNSPFIYSEAILGGALIAVSHSSKPEAIGIYLSIVHVLGKIGLWTRRQRDACRYEKLQFPIYRVWR
;
A
#
# COMPACT_ATOMS: atom_id res chain seq x y z
N MET A 1 9.31 0.56 30.70
CA MET A 1 10.35 -0.38 30.23
C MET A 1 10.56 -0.14 28.75
N ILE A 2 11.68 0.49 28.39
CA ILE A 2 12.02 0.89 27.00
C ILE A 2 12.52 -0.37 26.29
N SER A 3 11.87 -0.76 25.20
CA SER A 3 12.33 -1.87 24.35
C SER A 3 13.40 -1.36 23.40
N GLN A 4 14.48 -2.12 23.20
CA GLN A 4 15.48 -1.82 22.18
C GLN A 4 14.84 -1.92 20.79
N ARG A 5 14.51 -0.75 20.23
CA ARG A 5 14.17 -0.58 18.81
C ARG A 5 15.37 -1.02 17.97
N ILE A 6 15.10 -1.70 16.85
CA ILE A 6 16.14 -2.04 15.88
C ILE A 6 16.52 -0.75 15.16
N TYR A 7 17.77 -0.33 15.36
CA TYR A 7 18.36 0.77 14.61
C TYR A 7 18.90 0.21 13.30
N THR A 8 18.19 0.47 12.22
CA THR A 8 18.74 0.32 10.88
C THR A 8 19.47 1.62 10.55
N ASN A 9 20.78 1.68 10.85
CA ASN A 9 21.68 2.85 10.73
C ASN A 9 21.32 3.84 9.60
N ASP A 10 21.42 5.16 9.89
CA ASP A 10 21.26 6.36 9.01
C ASP A 10 19.99 6.49 8.15
N SER A 11 19.26 5.39 7.92
CA SER A 11 18.06 5.30 7.08
C SER A 11 16.83 5.93 7.74
N ASP A 12 16.73 5.87 9.07
CA ASP A 12 15.61 6.43 9.83
C ASP A 12 15.44 7.93 9.62
N THR A 13 16.55 8.66 9.72
CA THR A 13 16.56 10.12 9.53
C THR A 13 16.13 10.48 8.12
N ILE A 14 16.55 9.69 7.12
CA ILE A 14 16.15 9.87 5.71
C ILE A 14 14.65 9.59 5.56
N ILE A 15 14.15 8.47 6.08
CA ILE A 15 12.73 8.08 5.98
C ILE A 15 11.84 9.13 6.66
N LEU A 16 12.18 9.57 7.87
CA LEU A 16 11.43 10.59 8.60
C LEU A 16 11.48 11.95 7.88
N SER A 17 12.64 12.34 7.36
CA SER A 17 12.78 13.56 6.55
C SER A 17 11.91 13.51 5.30
N LEU A 18 11.85 12.36 4.63
CA LEU A 18 10.97 12.16 3.48
C LEU A 18 9.49 12.21 3.86
N TYR A 19 9.08 11.67 5.02
CA TYR A 19 7.70 11.84 5.52
C TYR A 19 7.36 13.33 5.67
N ILE A 20 8.26 14.10 6.28
CA ILE A 20 8.06 15.55 6.49
C ILE A 20 7.98 16.28 5.14
N ILE A 21 8.92 16.03 4.23
CA ILE A 21 8.95 16.67 2.91
C ILE A 21 7.67 16.37 2.14
N PHE A 22 7.23 15.11 2.06
CA PHE A 22 6.02 14.76 1.33
C PHE A 22 4.74 15.26 2.01
N PHE A 23 4.73 15.35 3.34
CA PHE A 23 3.64 15.96 4.08
C PHE A 23 3.53 17.46 3.76
N LEU A 24 4.64 18.20 3.84
CA LEU A 24 4.68 19.62 3.50
C LEU A 24 4.27 19.86 2.05
N TYR A 25 4.79 19.05 1.12
CA TYR A 25 4.38 19.08 -0.29
C TYR A 25 2.87 18.85 -0.45
N HIS A 26 2.30 17.91 0.29
CA HIS A 26 0.86 17.62 0.24
C HIS A 26 0.01 18.79 0.75
N VAL A 27 0.42 19.41 1.87
CA VAL A 27 -0.25 20.57 2.46
C VAL A 27 -0.16 21.80 1.55
N GLN A 28 1.03 22.09 1.02
CA GLN A 28 1.27 23.25 0.13
C GLN A 28 0.47 23.14 -1.17
N ASN A 29 0.37 21.93 -1.74
CA ASN A 29 -0.41 21.70 -2.95
C ASN A 29 -1.91 21.52 -2.71
N LYS A 30 -2.43 21.89 -1.53
CA LYS A 30 -3.88 21.97 -1.19
C LYS A 30 -4.77 20.84 -1.75
N GLY A 31 -4.27 19.60 -1.76
CA GLY A 31 -5.02 18.45 -2.30
C GLY A 31 -5.44 18.56 -3.78
N THR A 32 -5.00 19.57 -4.55
CA THR A 32 -5.42 19.78 -5.95
C THR A 32 -4.89 18.68 -6.88
N SER A 33 -3.83 17.96 -6.47
CA SER A 33 -3.29 16.84 -7.25
C SER A 33 -4.08 15.52 -7.12
N TYR A 34 -5.04 15.39 -6.20
CA TYR A 34 -5.74 14.12 -5.97
C TYR A 34 -7.26 14.26 -6.10
N ARG A 35 -7.82 13.76 -7.22
CA ARG A 35 -9.26 13.65 -7.47
C ARG A 35 -9.98 12.85 -6.36
N SER A 36 -11.17 13.35 -6.01
CA SER A 36 -12.23 12.81 -5.13
C SER A 36 -11.82 12.35 -3.73
N TYR A 37 -12.17 13.16 -2.73
CA TYR A 37 -12.16 12.81 -1.31
C TYR A 37 -12.80 11.43 -1.09
N HIS A 38 -12.05 10.52 -0.47
CA HIS A 38 -12.56 9.23 -0.03
C HIS A 38 -12.62 9.23 1.51
N PRO A 39 -13.75 8.88 2.14
CA PRO A 39 -13.92 8.98 3.59
C PRO A 39 -12.95 8.10 4.39
N ALA A 40 -12.39 7.05 3.77
CA ALA A 40 -11.38 6.20 4.39
C ALA A 40 -9.97 6.82 4.43
N LEU A 41 -9.68 7.86 3.63
CA LEU A 41 -8.32 8.41 3.50
C LEU A 41 -7.79 9.08 4.78
N PRO A 42 -8.59 9.88 5.53
CA PRO A 42 -8.14 10.44 6.81
C PRO A 42 -7.81 9.35 7.83
N TRP A 43 -8.67 8.33 7.94
CA TRP A 43 -8.46 7.19 8.83
C TRP A 43 -7.24 6.37 8.46
N HIS A 44 -7.03 6.12 7.17
CA HIS A 44 -5.84 5.45 6.66
C HIS A 44 -4.57 6.20 7.07
N THR A 45 -4.55 7.52 6.83
CA THR A 45 -3.39 8.37 7.13
C THR A 45 -3.12 8.44 8.64
N ALA A 46 -4.16 8.68 9.45
CA ALA A 46 -4.04 8.76 10.90
C ALA A 46 -3.57 7.44 11.53
N ALA A 47 -4.11 6.31 11.08
CA ALA A 47 -3.72 5.00 11.58
C ALA A 47 -2.27 4.66 11.22
N GLY A 48 -1.85 4.92 9.98
CA GLY A 48 -0.46 4.71 9.55
C GLY A 48 0.52 5.60 10.30
N ALA A 49 0.20 6.89 10.46
CA ALA A 49 1.02 7.82 11.24
C ALA A 49 1.13 7.39 12.71
N THR A 50 0.02 6.98 13.34
CA THR A 50 0.00 6.51 14.74
C THR A 50 0.94 5.33 14.93
N GLU A 51 0.87 4.33 14.05
CA GLU A 51 1.72 3.14 14.15
C GLU A 51 3.20 3.46 13.94
N VAL A 52 3.53 4.32 12.96
CA VAL A 52 4.90 4.80 12.72
C VAL A 52 5.41 5.57 13.93
N VAL A 53 4.63 6.50 14.49
CA VAL A 53 5.03 7.26 15.68
C VAL A 53 5.31 6.32 16.86
N LEU A 54 4.43 5.35 17.13
CA LEU A 54 4.65 4.37 18.20
C LEU A 54 5.94 3.58 18.00
N TYR A 55 6.19 3.13 16.77
CA TYR A 55 7.39 2.39 16.42
C TYR A 55 8.67 3.23 16.63
N TYR A 56 8.71 4.45 16.10
CA TYR A 56 9.88 5.34 16.18
C TYR A 56 10.13 5.89 17.59
N LEU A 57 9.08 6.04 18.42
CA LEU A 57 9.23 6.37 19.85
C LEU A 57 9.68 5.18 20.72
N GLY A 58 9.93 4.01 20.12
CA GLY A 58 10.49 2.85 20.82
C GLY A 58 9.48 2.10 21.70
N PHE A 59 8.18 2.27 21.47
CA PHE A 59 7.17 1.47 22.14
C PHE A 59 7.21 0.01 21.66
N ARG A 60 6.86 -0.93 22.54
CA ARG A 60 6.60 -2.32 22.14
C ARG A 60 5.36 -2.38 21.26
N CYS A 61 5.18 -3.49 20.54
CA CYS A 61 3.96 -3.75 19.79
C CYS A 61 2.77 -3.78 20.77
N SER A 62 2.04 -2.68 20.85
CA SER A 62 0.92 -2.47 21.77
C SER A 62 -0.40 -2.79 21.10
N LEU A 63 -1.47 -2.93 21.90
CA LEU A 63 -2.81 -3.09 21.35
C LEU A 63 -3.20 -1.91 20.44
N MET A 64 -2.71 -0.71 20.74
CA MET A 64 -2.92 0.48 19.91
C MET A 64 -2.21 0.35 18.55
N ALA A 65 -0.99 -0.20 18.51
CA ALA A 65 -0.29 -0.48 17.26
C ALA A 65 -1.02 -1.54 16.42
N VAL A 66 -1.56 -2.59 17.06
CA VAL A 66 -2.39 -3.61 16.39
C VAL A 66 -3.65 -2.96 15.79
N ALA A 67 -4.39 -2.18 16.59
CA ALA A 67 -5.59 -1.49 16.12
C ALA A 67 -5.29 -0.54 14.96
N ALA A 68 -4.20 0.24 15.05
CA ALA A 68 -3.74 1.12 13.98
C ALA A 68 -3.42 0.34 12.70
N CYS A 69 -2.66 -0.76 12.79
CA CYS A 69 -2.36 -1.60 11.63
C CYS A 69 -3.61 -2.18 10.97
N LEU A 70 -4.58 -2.67 11.77
CA LEU A 70 -5.84 -3.21 11.26
C LEU A 70 -6.69 -2.15 10.56
N ILE A 71 -6.85 -0.97 11.17
CA ILE A 71 -7.57 0.17 10.58
C ILE A 71 -6.87 0.60 9.29
N HIS A 72 -5.56 0.75 9.30
CA HIS A 72 -4.78 1.13 8.12
C HIS A 72 -4.95 0.12 6.98
N SER A 73 -4.87 -1.17 7.28
CA SER A 73 -5.00 -2.26 6.29
C SER A 73 -6.43 -2.34 5.73
N TRP A 74 -7.45 -2.21 6.58
CA TRP A 74 -8.84 -2.19 6.15
C TRP A 74 -9.15 -1.00 5.25
N THR A 75 -8.75 0.21 5.67
CA THR A 75 -8.96 1.43 4.90
C THR A 75 -8.19 1.42 3.58
N ALA A 76 -7.00 0.81 3.54
CA ALA A 76 -6.26 0.58 2.29
C ALA A 76 -7.05 -0.27 1.30
N LEU A 77 -7.65 -1.38 1.75
CA LEU A 77 -8.50 -2.22 0.88
C LEU A 77 -9.72 -1.45 0.33
N MET A 78 -10.33 -0.58 1.14
CA MET A 78 -11.43 0.27 0.70
C MET A 78 -10.98 1.25 -0.40
N LEU A 79 -9.81 1.88 -0.23
CA LEU A 79 -9.23 2.81 -1.21
C LEU A 79 -8.89 2.09 -2.53
N VAL A 80 -8.39 0.86 -2.46
CA VAL A 80 -7.99 0.09 -3.65
C VAL A 80 -9.18 -0.34 -4.50
N LYS A 81 -10.35 -0.57 -3.90
CA LYS A 81 -11.57 -0.99 -4.62
C LYS A 81 -11.91 -0.06 -5.80
N ASN A 82 -11.72 1.25 -5.59
CA ASN A 82 -12.02 2.29 -6.57
C ASN A 82 -10.76 2.85 -7.25
N LEU A 83 -9.61 2.19 -7.10
CA LEU A 83 -8.36 2.64 -7.72
C LEU A 83 -8.48 2.59 -9.24
N ARG A 84 -8.37 3.76 -9.86
CA ARG A 84 -8.33 3.97 -11.33
C ARG A 84 -6.93 4.24 -11.87
N ASN A 85 -5.99 4.59 -10.99
CA ASN A 85 -4.63 4.93 -11.39
C ASN A 85 -3.82 3.67 -11.74
N GLY A 86 -2.90 3.82 -12.70
CA GLY A 86 -2.08 2.71 -13.19
C GLY A 86 -2.85 1.73 -14.06
N TYR A 87 -2.37 0.49 -14.10
CA TYR A 87 -3.08 -0.63 -14.70
C TYR A 87 -3.74 -1.49 -13.60
N PRO A 88 -5.06 -1.33 -13.33
CA PRO A 88 -5.73 -1.91 -12.17
C PRO A 88 -5.57 -3.43 -11.97
N PRO A 89 -5.50 -4.27 -13.04
CA PRO A 89 -5.23 -5.70 -12.87
C PRO A 89 -3.89 -6.03 -12.22
N LEU A 90 -2.89 -5.15 -12.32
CA LEU A 90 -1.56 -5.32 -11.71
C LEU A 90 -1.42 -4.49 -10.44
N THR A 91 -1.88 -3.24 -10.43
CA THR A 91 -1.67 -2.34 -9.29
C THR A 91 -2.51 -2.70 -8.06
N ARG A 92 -3.74 -3.17 -8.24
CA ARG A 92 -4.61 -3.52 -7.10
C ARG A 92 -4.05 -4.68 -6.27
N PRO A 93 -3.63 -5.82 -6.85
CA PRO A 93 -3.00 -6.89 -6.09
C PRO A 93 -1.77 -6.45 -5.28
N ILE A 94 -0.96 -5.53 -5.81
CA ILE A 94 0.23 -4.99 -5.12
C ILE A 94 -0.17 -4.25 -3.84
N TYR A 95 -1.17 -3.37 -3.90
CA TYR A 95 -1.69 -2.70 -2.70
C TYR A 95 -2.40 -3.65 -1.72
N GLN A 96 -3.16 -4.61 -2.24
CA GLN A 96 -3.90 -5.57 -1.42
C GLN A 96 -2.94 -6.49 -0.67
N ALA A 97 -1.83 -6.90 -1.28
CA ALA A 97 -0.87 -7.80 -0.66
C ALA A 97 -0.30 -7.22 0.65
N GLY A 98 0.10 -5.95 0.65
CA GLY A 98 0.54 -5.27 1.87
C GLY A 98 -0.58 -5.21 2.93
N SER A 99 -1.81 -4.96 2.50
CA SER A 99 -2.97 -4.89 3.38
C SER A 99 -3.39 -6.24 3.98
N VAL A 100 -3.00 -7.36 3.36
CA VAL A 100 -3.25 -8.73 3.87
C VAL A 100 -2.09 -9.20 4.74
N MET A 101 -0.86 -8.92 4.31
CA MET A 101 0.36 -9.38 4.99
C MET A 101 0.54 -8.72 6.36
N ARG A 102 0.30 -7.41 6.45
CA ARG A 102 0.57 -6.63 7.67
C ARG A 102 -0.27 -7.04 8.89
N PRO A 103 -1.60 -7.27 8.79
CA PRO A 103 -2.39 -7.80 9.90
C PRO A 103 -1.81 -9.10 10.50
N ILE A 104 -1.29 -10.00 9.66
CA ILE A 104 -0.69 -11.25 10.12
C ILE A 104 0.62 -10.96 10.86
N GLN A 105 1.48 -10.11 10.29
CA GLN A 105 2.75 -9.73 10.89
C GLN A 105 2.58 -8.98 12.21
N ILE A 106 1.65 -8.03 12.31
CA ILE A 106 1.45 -7.25 13.54
C ILE A 106 0.87 -8.12 14.66
N LEU A 107 -0.01 -9.08 14.35
CA LEU A 107 -0.52 -10.04 15.33
C LEU A 107 0.58 -10.96 15.84
N HIS A 108 1.45 -11.45 14.94
CA HIS A 108 2.63 -12.21 15.32
C HIS A 108 3.60 -11.37 16.18
N ALA A 109 3.82 -10.11 15.83
CA ALA A 109 4.64 -9.18 16.63
C ALA A 109 4.03 -8.89 18.00
N TYR A 110 2.70 -8.78 18.08
CA TYR A 110 1.99 -8.60 19.34
C TYR A 110 2.05 -9.84 20.22
N TYR A 111 1.99 -11.04 19.63
CA TYR A 111 2.10 -12.29 20.38
C TYR A 111 3.53 -12.54 20.88
N THR A 112 4.52 -12.41 20.00
CA THR A 112 5.92 -12.70 20.33
C THR A 112 6.62 -11.56 21.09
N GLN A 113 6.10 -10.34 20.98
CA GLN A 113 6.68 -9.13 21.56
C GLN A 113 8.16 -8.92 21.21
N THR A 114 8.59 -9.44 20.05
CA THR A 114 9.97 -9.33 19.56
C THR A 114 10.14 -8.04 18.76
N PRO A 115 11.23 -7.27 18.98
CA PRO A 115 11.48 -6.04 18.21
C PRO A 115 11.61 -6.28 16.71
N THR A 116 12.16 -7.42 16.30
CA THR A 116 12.30 -7.85 14.89
C THR A 116 10.95 -8.05 14.23
N ALA A 117 10.02 -8.76 14.86
CA ALA A 117 8.70 -8.96 14.30
C ALA A 117 7.92 -7.64 14.18
N TYR A 118 8.07 -6.72 15.15
CA TYR A 118 7.40 -5.42 15.06
C TYR A 118 8.00 -4.55 13.94
N HIS A 119 9.33 -4.51 13.84
CA HIS A 119 10.02 -3.87 12.72
C HIS A 119 9.49 -4.38 11.36
N ASP A 120 9.44 -5.70 11.17
CA ASP A 120 9.00 -6.31 9.91
C ASP A 120 7.53 -6.03 9.57
N ALA A 121 6.66 -5.84 10.58
CA ALA A 121 5.26 -5.45 10.37
C ALA A 121 5.11 -3.97 9.94
N VAL A 122 6.05 -3.12 10.34
CA VAL A 122 6.06 -1.68 10.04
C VAL A 122 6.70 -1.39 8.68
N MET A 123 7.72 -2.15 8.28
CA MET A 123 8.45 -1.92 7.02
C MET A 123 7.55 -1.70 5.79
N PRO A 124 6.48 -2.50 5.56
CA PRO A 124 5.60 -2.29 4.41
C PRO A 124 4.82 -0.96 4.43
N ILE A 125 4.69 -0.25 5.56
CA ILE A 125 4.12 1.12 5.61
C ILE A 125 4.98 2.10 4.80
N HIS A 126 6.30 1.93 4.86
CA HIS A 126 7.25 2.79 4.17
C HIS A 126 7.19 2.68 2.64
N ALA A 127 6.47 1.68 2.11
CA ALA A 127 6.15 1.60 0.68
C ALA A 127 5.50 2.88 0.16
N PHE A 128 4.75 3.62 0.99
CA PHE A 128 4.24 4.94 0.62
C PHE A 128 5.36 5.90 0.21
N ILE A 129 6.40 6.06 1.03
CA ILE A 129 7.53 6.95 0.73
C ILE A 129 8.31 6.44 -0.47
N TYR A 130 8.66 5.17 -0.47
CA TYR A 130 9.47 4.63 -1.57
C TYR A 130 8.74 4.76 -2.91
N THR A 131 7.42 4.57 -2.93
CA THR A 131 6.60 4.81 -4.12
C THR A 131 6.66 6.29 -4.55
N ARG A 132 6.66 7.25 -3.61
CA ARG A 132 6.78 8.69 -3.91
C ARG A 132 8.14 9.05 -4.49
N VAL A 133 9.21 8.49 -3.93
CA VAL A 133 10.57 8.64 -4.46
C VAL A 133 10.65 8.05 -5.87
N MET A 134 10.10 6.85 -6.09
CA MET A 134 10.05 6.21 -7.40
C MET A 134 9.24 7.04 -8.42
N PHE A 135 8.11 7.63 -8.01
CA PHE A 135 7.37 8.57 -8.86
C PHE A 135 8.21 9.76 -9.29
N PHE A 136 8.95 10.36 -8.36
CA PHE A 136 9.81 11.48 -8.67
C PHE A 136 10.92 11.08 -9.65
N LEU A 137 11.65 10.00 -9.35
CA LEU A 137 12.75 9.50 -10.18
C LEU A 137 12.28 9.06 -11.57
N MET A 138 11.27 8.21 -11.66
CA MET A 138 10.73 7.76 -12.95
C MET A 138 10.04 8.90 -13.71
N GLY A 139 9.48 9.88 -13.00
CA GLY A 139 8.89 11.08 -13.58
C GLY A 139 9.89 11.95 -14.32
N THR A 140 11.15 12.03 -13.84
CA THR A 140 12.22 12.79 -14.50
C THR A 140 12.90 12.01 -15.61
N MET A 141 12.84 10.67 -15.59
CA MET A 141 13.41 9.78 -16.61
C MET A 141 12.39 9.29 -17.66
N GLY A 142 11.14 9.74 -17.57
CA GLY A 142 10.07 9.26 -18.43
C GLY A 142 10.24 9.66 -19.91
N PRO A 143 9.42 9.09 -20.80
CA PRO A 143 9.60 9.22 -22.26
C PRO A 143 9.30 10.61 -22.81
N THR A 144 8.88 11.57 -21.97
CA THR A 144 8.54 12.93 -22.38
C THR A 144 9.28 13.95 -21.53
N LEU A 145 9.48 15.16 -22.05
CA LEU A 145 10.08 16.27 -21.30
C LEU A 145 9.16 16.82 -20.18
N SER A 146 7.88 16.43 -20.16
CA SER A 146 6.92 16.89 -19.17
C SER A 146 6.86 15.94 -17.97
N PHE A 147 7.37 16.41 -16.82
CA PHE A 147 7.28 15.68 -15.56
C PHE A 147 5.84 15.28 -15.23
N GLN A 148 4.88 16.22 -15.37
CA GLN A 148 3.47 15.96 -15.08
C GLN A 148 2.89 14.86 -15.97
N LYS A 149 3.27 14.81 -17.26
CA LYS A 149 2.82 13.75 -18.17
C LYS A 149 3.41 12.40 -17.79
N ASN A 150 4.68 12.37 -17.40
CA ASN A 150 5.38 11.16 -17.00
C ASN A 150 4.78 10.59 -15.69
N VAL A 151 4.64 11.38 -14.62
CA VAL A 151 4.13 10.88 -13.33
C VAL A 151 2.66 10.43 -13.36
N ASN A 152 1.87 10.94 -14.32
CA ASN A 152 0.49 10.50 -14.53
C ASN A 152 0.37 9.30 -15.49
N SER A 153 1.49 8.81 -16.03
CA SER A 153 1.48 7.62 -16.90
C SER A 153 1.08 6.37 -16.11
N PRO A 154 0.15 5.54 -16.64
CA PRO A 154 -0.21 4.27 -16.01
C PRO A 154 0.97 3.30 -15.86
N PHE A 155 1.96 3.39 -16.77
CA PHE A 155 3.17 2.57 -16.74
C PHE A 155 4.04 2.93 -15.55
N ILE A 156 4.46 4.21 -15.46
CA ILE A 156 5.26 4.72 -14.32
C ILE A 156 4.54 4.46 -13.00
N TYR A 157 3.22 4.64 -12.96
CA TYR A 157 2.41 4.34 -11.78
C TYR A 157 2.49 2.88 -11.36
N SER A 158 2.45 1.94 -12.30
CA SER A 158 2.49 0.52 -11.97
C SER A 158 3.88 0.09 -11.49
N GLU A 159 4.93 0.57 -12.15
CA GLU A 159 6.33 0.31 -11.79
C GLU A 159 6.71 0.93 -10.44
N ALA A 160 6.32 2.19 -10.19
CA ALA A 160 6.66 2.89 -8.97
C ALA A 160 6.04 2.23 -7.73
N ILE A 161 4.80 1.73 -7.82
CA ILE A 161 4.15 1.01 -6.72
C ILE A 161 4.83 -0.33 -6.47
N LEU A 162 5.10 -1.10 -7.52
CA LEU A 162 5.77 -2.39 -7.37
C LEU A 162 7.16 -2.18 -6.76
N GLY A 163 7.97 -1.30 -7.35
CA GLY A 163 9.31 -0.98 -6.86
C GLY A 163 9.30 -0.44 -5.43
N GLY A 164 8.40 0.49 -5.12
CA GLY A 164 8.26 1.04 -3.77
C GLY A 164 7.88 -0.02 -2.73
N ALA A 165 6.98 -0.94 -3.08
CA ALA A 165 6.60 -2.05 -2.21
C ALA A 165 7.76 -3.05 -2.03
N LEU A 166 8.50 -3.38 -3.09
CA LEU A 166 9.64 -4.29 -3.00
C LEU A 166 10.78 -3.73 -2.14
N ILE A 167 11.11 -2.45 -2.31
CA ILE A 167 12.11 -1.76 -1.46
C ILE A 167 11.65 -1.83 0.00
N ALA A 168 10.40 -1.46 0.28
CA ALA A 168 9.86 -1.52 1.64
C ALA A 168 9.97 -2.92 2.26
N VAL A 169 9.53 -3.94 1.53
CA VAL A 169 9.55 -5.33 2.04
C VAL A 169 10.98 -5.86 2.17
N SER A 170 11.91 -5.44 1.30
CA SER A 170 13.32 -5.84 1.38
C SER A 170 14.04 -5.35 2.64
N HIS A 171 13.50 -4.31 3.30
CA HIS A 171 14.01 -3.86 4.59
C HIS A 171 13.59 -4.78 5.74
N SER A 172 12.70 -5.74 5.54
CA SER A 172 12.36 -6.73 6.57
C SER A 172 13.58 -7.58 6.93
N SER A 173 13.63 -8.08 8.17
CA SER A 173 14.75 -8.85 8.70
C SER A 173 15.04 -10.14 7.93
N LYS A 174 14.03 -10.70 7.25
CA LYS A 174 14.15 -11.93 6.48
C LYS A 174 14.07 -11.68 4.98
N PRO A 175 15.04 -12.15 4.18
CA PRO A 175 15.03 -11.95 2.73
C PRO A 175 13.85 -12.66 2.03
N GLU A 176 13.35 -13.75 2.63
CA GLU A 176 12.17 -14.48 2.15
C GLU A 176 10.88 -13.65 2.13
N ALA A 177 10.83 -12.51 2.85
CA ALA A 177 9.68 -11.61 2.87
C ALA A 177 9.28 -11.12 1.47
N ILE A 178 10.27 -10.91 0.58
CA ILE A 178 10.02 -10.52 -0.82
C ILE A 178 9.27 -11.64 -1.56
N GLY A 179 9.73 -12.89 -1.41
CA GLY A 179 9.11 -14.05 -2.04
C GLY A 179 7.68 -14.29 -1.54
N ILE A 180 7.46 -14.14 -0.23
CA ILE A 180 6.13 -14.22 0.38
C ILE A 180 5.22 -13.12 -0.17
N TYR A 181 5.69 -11.88 -0.19
CA TYR A 181 4.94 -10.74 -0.70
C TYR A 181 4.54 -10.95 -2.18
N LEU A 182 5.48 -11.32 -3.05
CA LEU A 182 5.22 -11.60 -4.46
C LEU A 182 4.23 -12.75 -4.66
N SER A 183 4.31 -13.79 -3.82
CA SER A 183 3.35 -14.90 -3.83
C SER A 183 1.94 -14.42 -3.49
N ILE A 184 1.78 -13.56 -2.48
CA ILE A 184 0.48 -12.96 -2.12
C ILE A 184 -0.03 -12.08 -3.27
N VAL A 185 0.82 -11.24 -3.87
CA VAL A 185 0.47 -10.43 -5.05
C VAL A 185 -0.04 -11.31 -6.19
N HIS A 186 0.66 -12.41 -6.48
CA HIS A 186 0.26 -13.34 -7.54
C HIS A 186 -1.09 -13.98 -7.26
N VAL A 187 -1.29 -14.53 -6.05
CA VAL A 187 -2.55 -15.15 -5.63
C VAL A 187 -3.72 -14.16 -5.72
N LEU A 188 -3.56 -12.94 -5.20
CA LEU A 188 -4.59 -11.90 -5.28
C LEU A 188 -4.88 -11.48 -6.73
N GLY A 189 -3.85 -11.41 -7.58
CA GLY A 189 -4.01 -11.18 -9.01
C GLY A 189 -4.83 -12.27 -9.70
N LYS A 190 -4.58 -13.54 -9.37
CA LYS A 190 -5.33 -14.70 -9.90
C LYS A 190 -6.78 -14.71 -9.42
N ILE A 191 -7.02 -14.44 -8.13
CA ILE A 191 -8.37 -14.29 -7.57
C ILE A 191 -9.11 -13.16 -8.30
N GLY A 192 -8.48 -11.99 -8.45
CA GLY A 192 -9.06 -10.85 -9.15
C GLY A 192 -9.39 -11.15 -10.62
N LEU A 193 -8.54 -11.91 -11.32
CA LEU A 193 -8.81 -12.38 -12.69
C LEU A 193 -10.00 -13.33 -12.74
N TRP A 194 -10.05 -14.31 -11.83
CA TRP A 194 -11.14 -15.27 -11.75
C TRP A 194 -12.49 -14.58 -11.47
N THR A 195 -12.55 -13.67 -10.50
CA THR A 195 -13.77 -12.90 -10.18
C THR A 195 -14.24 -12.04 -11.37
N ARG A 196 -13.31 -11.45 -12.14
CA ARG A 196 -13.66 -10.72 -13.37
C ARG A 196 -14.28 -11.65 -14.42
N ARG A 197 -13.66 -12.80 -14.69
CA ARG A 197 -14.18 -13.79 -15.66
C ARG A 197 -15.61 -14.24 -15.30
N GLN A 198 -15.86 -14.53 -14.02
CA GLN A 198 -17.20 -14.91 -13.54
C GLN A 198 -18.23 -13.79 -13.76
N ARG A 199 -17.85 -12.54 -13.45
CA ARG A 199 -18.71 -11.38 -13.68
C ARG A 199 -19.01 -11.16 -15.16
N ASP A 200 -18.01 -11.28 -16.00
CA ASP A 200 -18.15 -11.08 -17.44
C ASP A 200 -19.02 -12.17 -18.05
N ALA A 201 -18.83 -13.45 -17.68
CA ALA A 201 -19.68 -14.56 -18.10
C ALA A 201 -21.17 -14.31 -17.74
N CYS A 202 -21.45 -13.92 -16.50
CA CYS A 202 -22.82 -13.59 -16.06
C CYS A 202 -23.39 -12.37 -16.82
N ARG A 203 -22.56 -11.38 -17.16
CA ARG A 203 -22.98 -10.23 -17.95
C ARG A 203 -23.30 -10.62 -19.40
N TYR A 204 -22.48 -11.47 -20.01
CA TYR A 204 -22.72 -11.99 -21.35
C TYR A 204 -24.03 -12.78 -21.43
N GLU A 205 -24.28 -13.67 -20.46
CA GLU A 205 -25.53 -14.44 -20.38
C GLU A 205 -26.77 -13.53 -20.29
N LYS A 206 -26.73 -12.49 -19.45
CA LYS A 206 -27.82 -11.50 -19.34
C LYS A 206 -28.04 -10.69 -20.61
N LEU A 207 -26.99 -10.42 -21.39
CA LEU A 207 -27.07 -9.66 -22.64
C LEU A 207 -27.50 -10.52 -23.83
N GLN A 208 -27.24 -11.83 -23.82
CA GLN A 208 -27.68 -12.77 -24.86
C GLN A 208 -29.16 -13.17 -24.73
N PHE A 209 -29.75 -13.11 -23.53
CA PHE A 209 -31.17 -13.45 -23.30
C PHE A 209 -32.01 -12.30 -22.70
N PRO A 210 -32.11 -11.12 -23.35
CA PRO A 210 -32.90 -10.00 -22.79
C PRO A 210 -34.43 -10.20 -22.91
N ILE A 211 -34.90 -11.13 -23.75
CA ILE A 211 -36.30 -11.16 -24.23
C ILE A 211 -37.25 -12.01 -23.36
N TYR A 212 -36.75 -12.92 -22.51
CA TYR A 212 -37.63 -13.84 -21.75
C TYR A 212 -38.13 -13.31 -20.39
N ARG A 213 -37.88 -12.05 -20.03
CA ARG A 213 -38.31 -11.46 -18.73
C ARG A 213 -39.40 -10.40 -18.81
N VAL A 214 -39.97 -10.13 -19.99
CA VAL A 214 -41.06 -9.12 -20.15
C VAL A 214 -42.46 -9.74 -20.12
N TRP A 215 -42.57 -11.08 -20.01
CA TRP A 215 -43.86 -11.76 -19.95
C TRP A 215 -43.93 -12.75 -18.78
N ARG A 216 -44.11 -12.23 -17.58
CA ARG A 216 -44.82 -12.89 -16.46
C ARG A 216 -45.45 -11.84 -15.57
#